data_AF-A0A3D6BK22-F1
#
_entry.id   AF-A0A3D6BK22-F1
#
_cell.length_a   1.000
_cell.length_b   1.000
_cell.length_c   1.000
_cell.angle_alpha   90.00
_cell.angle_beta   90.00
_cell.angle_gamma   90.00
#
_symmetry.space_group_name_H-M   'P 1'
#
loop_
_entity.id
_entity.type
_entity.pdbx_description
1 polymer ?
#
loop_
_entity_poly.entity_id
_entity_poly.type
_entity_poly.pdbx_seq_one_letter_code
_entity_poly.pdbx_strand_id
1 'polypeptide(L)'
;MYKLKKQEGNARRGELETPHGTVQTPVFMNVGTAAAIKGALSAADLKTIGCQVELSNTYHLHLRPGDELVRDMGGLHKFMTWDGPILTDSGG
;
A
#
# COMPACT_ATOMS: atom_id res chain seq x y z
N MET A 1 1.06 15.32 2.08
CA MET A 1 2.01 16.36 1.59
C MET A 1 3.38 15.71 1.39
N TYR A 2 4.15 16.05 0.34
CA TYR A 2 5.53 15.58 0.19
C TYR A 2 6.53 16.63 0.68
N LYS A 3 7.53 16.19 1.45
CA LYS A 3 8.61 17.04 1.96
C LYS A 3 9.97 16.42 1.66
N LEU A 4 10.81 17.15 0.92
CA LEU A 4 12.22 16.79 0.71
C LEU A 4 13.03 17.14 1.96
N LYS A 5 13.74 16.17 2.52
CA LYS A 5 14.58 16.31 3.72
C LYS A 5 16.06 16.52 3.42
N LYS A 6 16.58 15.80 2.41
CA LYS A 6 17.98 15.89 1.99
C LYS A 6 18.13 15.45 0.54
N GLN A 7 19.09 16.04 -0.17
CA GLN A 7 19.46 15.63 -1.52
C GLN A 7 20.98 15.51 -1.62
N GLU A 8 21.45 14.43 -2.24
CA GLU A 8 22.86 14.22 -2.59
C GLU A 8 22.93 13.77 -4.05
N GLY A 9 23.39 14.66 -4.94
CA GLY A 9 23.27 14.45 -6.39
C GLY A 9 21.80 14.25 -6.81
N ASN A 10 21.50 13.09 -7.40
CA ASN A 10 20.15 12.68 -7.82
C ASN A 10 19.37 11.92 -6.73
N ALA A 11 20.04 11.50 -5.66
CA ALA A 11 19.41 10.79 -4.55
C ALA A 11 18.66 11.75 -3.64
N ARG A 12 17.44 11.38 -3.24
CA ARG A 12 16.51 12.23 -2.47
C ARG A 12 15.98 11.45 -1.28
N ARG A 13 16.13 12.04 -0.09
CA ARG A 13 15.46 11.60 1.14
C ARG A 13 14.29 12.53 1.39
N GLY A 14 13.12 11.97 1.68
CA GLY A 14 11.91 12.75 1.93
C GLY A 14 10.89 11.98 2.74
N GLU A 15 9.73 12.59 2.94
CA GLU A 15 8.57 11.97 3.55
C GLU A 15 7.29 12.40 2.83
N LEU A 16 6.37 11.44 2.67
CA LEU A 16 5.05 11.62 2.09
C LEU A 16 4.01 11.38 3.18
N GLU A 17 3.36 12.44 3.63
CA GLU A 17 2.22 12.34 4.54
C GLU A 17 0.95 11.99 3.76
N THR A 18 0.25 10.97 4.23
CA THR A 18 -1.06 10.53 3.73
C THR A 18 -2.07 10.51 4.88
N PRO A 19 -3.38 10.41 4.61
CA PRO A 19 -4.39 10.25 5.66
C PRO A 19 -4.20 8.99 6.52
N HIS A 20 -3.49 7.97 6.01
CA HIS A 20 -3.31 6.67 6.68
C HIS A 20 -1.88 6.48 7.19
N GLY A 21 -1.08 7.54 7.26
CA GLY A 21 0.28 7.51 7.80
C GLY A 21 1.33 8.18 6.90
N THR A 22 2.55 8.26 7.44
CA THR A 22 3.69 8.89 6.76
C THR A 22 4.63 7.85 6.18
N VAL A 23 4.99 8.02 4.91
CA VAL A 23 5.93 7.16 4.17
C VAL A 23 7.27 7.87 4.00
N GLN A 24 8.35 7.30 4.50
CA GLN A 24 9.72 7.77 4.26
C GLN A 24 10.19 7.34 2.88
N THR A 25 10.78 8.25 2.11
CA THR A 25 11.35 7.96 0.78
C THR A 25 12.87 8.04 0.80
N PRO A 26 13.63 7.16 0.12
CA PRO A 26 13.16 6.12 -0.80
C PRO A 26 12.43 4.97 -0.10
N VAL A 27 11.39 4.43 -0.73
CA VAL A 27 10.54 3.37 -0.16
C VAL A 27 10.46 2.19 -1.13
N PHE A 28 10.44 0.98 -0.57
CA PHE A 28 10.04 -0.23 -1.28
C PHE A 28 8.61 -0.57 -0.89
N MET A 29 7.77 -0.88 -1.87
CA MET A 29 6.35 -1.18 -1.66
C MET A 29 6.12 -2.68 -1.81
N ASN A 30 5.55 -3.31 -0.80
CA ASN A 30 5.19 -4.72 -0.85
C ASN A 30 3.91 -4.88 -1.67
N VAL A 31 3.89 -5.86 -2.59
CA VAL A 31 2.78 -6.04 -3.53
C VAL A 31 1.79 -7.09 -3.03
N GLY A 32 0.54 -6.69 -2.81
CA GLY A 32 -0.62 -7.56 -2.65
C GLY A 32 -1.28 -7.86 -4.00
N THR A 33 -1.47 -9.15 -4.31
CA THR A 33 -2.22 -9.59 -5.49
C THR A 33 -3.60 -10.08 -5.03
N ALA A 34 -4.69 -9.48 -5.51
CA ALA A 34 -6.06 -9.80 -5.08
C ALA A 34 -6.30 -9.59 -3.57
N ALA A 35 -5.83 -8.45 -3.02
CA ALA A 35 -5.95 -8.13 -1.60
C ALA A 35 -5.34 -9.17 -0.63
N ALA A 36 -4.49 -10.05 -1.14
CA ALA A 36 -3.68 -10.97 -0.36
C ALA A 36 -2.22 -10.85 -0.79
N ILE A 37 -1.31 -10.89 0.17
CA ILE A 37 0.11 -11.01 -0.15
C ILE A 37 0.40 -12.48 -0.38
N LYS A 38 0.85 -12.80 -1.59
CA LYS A 38 1.27 -14.16 -1.93
C LYS A 38 2.43 -14.55 -1.00
N GLY A 39 2.30 -15.71 -0.33
CA GLY A 39 3.32 -16.22 0.60
C GLY A 39 2.89 -16.32 2.06
N ALA A 40 1.60 -16.24 2.37
CA ALA A 40 1.04 -16.38 3.72
C ALA A 40 1.49 -15.30 4.73
N LEU A 41 1.93 -14.14 4.23
CA LEU A 41 2.21 -12.98 5.06
C LEU A 41 0.91 -12.28 5.41
N SER A 42 0.65 -12.15 6.70
CA SER A 42 -0.46 -11.38 7.26
C SER A 42 -0.15 -9.87 7.22
N ALA A 43 -1.18 -9.03 7.38
CA ALA A 43 -0.98 -7.60 7.60
C ALA A 43 -0.10 -7.30 8.83
N ALA A 44 -0.10 -8.18 9.83
CA ALA A 44 0.78 -8.06 11.00
C ALA A 44 2.26 -8.31 10.65
N ASP A 45 2.53 -9.25 9.74
CA ASP A 45 3.89 -9.50 9.27
C ASP A 45 4.44 -8.29 8.52
N LEU A 46 3.61 -7.66 7.67
CA LEU A 46 3.96 -6.41 6.99
C LEU A 46 4.36 -5.30 7.97
N LYS A 47 3.57 -5.12 9.04
CA LYS A 47 3.92 -4.14 10.08
C LYS A 47 5.24 -4.48 10.75
N THR A 48 5.47 -5.76 11.05
CA THR A 48 6.67 -6.25 11.71
C THR A 48 7.93 -5.98 10.89
N ILE A 49 7.86 -6.12 9.57
CA ILE A 49 8.99 -5.82 8.66
C ILE A 49 9.13 -4.34 8.31
N GLY A 50 8.34 -3.46 8.91
CA GLY A 50 8.41 -2.01 8.69
C GLY A 50 7.85 -1.57 7.33
N CYS A 51 6.87 -2.30 6.79
CA CYS A 51 6.12 -1.84 5.61
C CYS A 51 5.43 -0.51 5.94
N GLN A 52 5.65 0.50 5.09
CA GLN A 52 5.08 1.84 5.26
C GLN A 52 3.98 2.15 4.24
N VAL A 53 3.91 1.38 3.16
CA VAL A 53 2.90 1.50 2.12
C VAL A 53 2.79 0.16 1.39
N GLU A 54 1.56 -0.30 1.21
CA GLU A 54 1.23 -1.51 0.45
C GLU A 54 0.80 -1.14 -0.97
N LEU A 55 1.16 -1.96 -1.96
CA LEU A 55 0.69 -1.82 -3.33
C LEU A 55 -0.35 -2.91 -3.62
N SER A 56 -1.58 -2.48 -3.93
CA SER A 56 -2.67 -3.40 -4.29
C SER A 56 -2.97 -3.31 -5.79
N ASN A 57 -3.02 -4.46 -6.46
CA ASN A 57 -3.31 -4.50 -7.88
C ASN A 57 -4.82 -4.44 -8.18
N THR A 58 -5.23 -3.39 -8.88
CA THR A 58 -6.63 -3.10 -9.22
C THR A 58 -7.22 -4.10 -10.19
N TYR A 59 -6.45 -4.59 -11.18
CA TYR A 59 -6.95 -5.58 -12.14
C TYR A 59 -7.41 -6.87 -11.44
N HIS A 60 -6.59 -7.39 -10.54
CA HIS A 60 -6.93 -8.59 -9.79
C HIS A 60 -8.10 -8.35 -8.84
N LEU A 61 -8.12 -7.23 -8.11
CA LEU A 61 -9.23 -6.87 -7.21
C LEU A 61 -10.57 -6.78 -7.94
N HIS A 62 -10.58 -6.16 -9.12
CA HIS A 62 -11.78 -6.00 -9.95
C HIS A 62 -12.29 -7.35 -10.48
N LEU A 63 -11.41 -8.26 -10.88
CA LEU A 63 -11.83 -9.59 -11.34
C LEU A 63 -12.30 -10.50 -10.20
N ARG A 64 -11.54 -10.53 -9.10
CA ARG A 64 -11.83 -11.30 -7.88
C ARG A 64 -11.18 -10.62 -6.69
N PRO A 65 -11.95 -10.18 -5.68
CA PRO A 65 -13.35 -10.54 -5.43
C PRO A 65 -14.41 -9.66 -6.12
N GLY A 66 -14.02 -8.56 -6.78
CA GLY A 66 -14.92 -7.54 -7.33
C GLY A 66 -14.91 -6.27 -6.48
N ASP A 67 -14.87 -5.11 -7.13
CA ASP A 67 -14.80 -3.79 -6.47
C ASP A 67 -16.07 -3.44 -5.69
N GLU A 68 -17.25 -3.87 -6.16
CA GLU A 68 -18.51 -3.70 -5.42
C GLU A 68 -18.47 -4.42 -4.07
N LEU A 69 -17.98 -5.67 -4.04
CA LEU A 69 -17.85 -6.42 -2.80
C LEU A 69 -16.86 -5.74 -1.84
N VAL A 70 -15.70 -5.31 -2.35
CA VAL A 70 -14.70 -4.58 -1.54
C VAL A 70 -15.29 -3.31 -0.95
N ARG A 71 -16.09 -2.56 -1.73
CA ARG A 71 -16.80 -1.37 -1.26
C ARG A 71 -17.80 -1.72 -0.16
N ASP A 72 -18.62 -2.74 -0.36
CA ASP A 72 -19.67 -3.14 0.58
C ASP A 72 -19.09 -3.71 1.89
N MET A 73 -17.89 -4.31 1.83
CA MET A 73 -17.11 -4.72 3.00
C MET A 73 -16.39 -3.55 3.70
N GLY A 74 -16.62 -2.31 3.26
CA GLY A 74 -16.13 -1.09 3.90
C GLY A 74 -14.76 -0.62 3.40
N GLY A 75 -14.38 -1.02 2.19
CA GLY A 75 -13.19 -0.57 1.48
C GLY A 75 -11.96 -1.44 1.69
N LEU A 76 -10.94 -1.20 0.87
CA LEU A 76 -9.75 -2.05 0.76
C LEU A 76 -8.96 -2.20 2.07
N HIS A 77 -8.83 -1.12 2.85
CA HIS A 77 -8.17 -1.15 4.17
C HIS A 77 -8.83 -2.17 5.12
N LYS A 78 -10.16 -2.15 5.21
CA LYS A 78 -10.91 -3.11 6.04
C LYS A 78 -10.83 -4.52 5.47
N PHE A 79 -10.96 -4.65 4.15
CA PHE A 79 -10.90 -5.94 3.47
C PHE A 79 -9.54 -6.65 3.68
N MET A 80 -8.43 -5.89 3.66
CA MET A 80 -7.08 -6.42 3.83
C MET A 80 -6.60 -6.43 5.30
N THR A 81 -7.38 -5.88 6.22
CA THR A 81 -6.94 -5.63 7.62
C THR A 81 -5.64 -4.82 7.69
N TRP A 82 -5.50 -3.84 6.79
CA TRP A 82 -4.36 -2.93 6.73
C TRP A 82 -4.83 -1.50 6.99
N ASP A 83 -4.21 -0.84 7.96
CA ASP A 83 -4.54 0.53 8.39
C ASP A 83 -3.52 1.57 7.91
N GLY A 84 -2.45 1.14 7.26
CA GLY A 84 -1.45 2.01 6.67
C GLY A 84 -1.82 2.50 5.26
N PRO A 85 -0.95 3.31 4.64
CA PRO A 85 -1.14 3.77 3.26
C PRO A 85 -1.24 2.61 2.27
N ILE A 86 -2.10 2.76 1.27
CA ILE A 86 -2.24 1.85 0.12
C ILE A 86 -2.05 2.66 -1.16
N LEU A 87 -1.24 2.13 -2.08
CA LEU A 87 -1.16 2.56 -3.47
C LEU A 87 -1.87 1.54 -4.35
N THR A 88 -2.85 1.99 -5.11
CA THR A 88 -3.48 1.16 -6.15
C THR A 88 -2.91 1.52 -7.52
N ASP A 89 -2.53 0.53 -8.32
CA ASP A 89 -2.25 0.75 -9.73
C ASP A 89 -3.56 0.98 -10.52
N SER A 90 -3.47 1.34 -11.80
CA SER A 90 -4.67 1.61 -12.62
C SER A 90 -5.29 0.34 -13.23
N GLY A 91 -4.61 -0.81 -13.17
CA GLY A 91 -5.09 -2.07 -13.75
C GLY A 91 -5.19 -2.08 -15.29
N GLY A 92 -4.52 -1.14 -15.96
CA GLY A 92 -4.44 -1.05 -17.43
C GLY A 92 -3.41 -1.99 -18.04
#